data_AF-G9YHX9-F1
#
_entry.id   AF-G9YHX9-F1
#
_cell.length_a   1.000
_cell.length_b   1.000
_cell.length_c   1.000
_cell.angle_alpha   90.00
_cell.angle_beta   90.00
_cell.angle_gamma   90.00
#
_symmetry.space_group_name_H-M   'P 1'
#
loop_
_entity.id
_entity.type
_entity.pdbx_description
1 polymer ?
#
loop_
_entity_poly.entity_id
_entity_poly.type
_entity_poly.pdbx_seq_one_letter_code
_entity_poly.pdbx_strand_id
1 'polypeptide(L)'
;MTIQDKFFTVWNDFIQETHVMGEYRCERLFLQERIKIIIDPTEFRMALWINGFGVSDAITGNEIIPVCYSYNLEHVEETEDSLEIDFRIYPEGHVYYHVSINPFDKIFTYKGLVYSTDDFRNVIEAARKNSSANT
;
A
#
# COMPACT_ATOMS: atom_id res chain seq x y z
N MET A 1 9.40 -12.44 -21.38
CA MET A 1 9.20 -11.55 -20.23
C MET A 1 7.86 -10.85 -20.43
N THR A 2 6.89 -11.14 -19.57
CA THR A 2 5.55 -10.57 -19.63
C THR A 2 5.54 -9.13 -19.09
N ILE A 3 4.44 -8.40 -19.29
CA ILE A 3 4.29 -7.04 -18.77
C ILE A 3 4.32 -7.05 -17.24
N GLN A 4 3.64 -8.01 -16.60
CA GLN A 4 3.68 -8.21 -15.14
C GLN A 4 5.09 -8.48 -14.63
N ASP A 5 5.90 -9.27 -15.34
CA ASP A 5 7.30 -9.52 -14.95
C ASP A 5 8.12 -8.22 -14.95
N LYS A 6 7.90 -7.33 -15.91
CA LYS A 6 8.61 -6.04 -15.99
C LYS A 6 8.18 -5.08 -14.86
N PHE A 7 6.89 -5.02 -14.56
CA PHE A 7 6.39 -4.19 -13.44
C PHE A 7 6.92 -4.69 -12.09
N PHE A 8 6.93 -6.00 -11.86
CA PHE A 8 7.47 -6.60 -10.64
C PHE A 8 8.97 -6.34 -10.47
N THR A 9 9.76 -6.43 -11.55
CA THR A 9 11.19 -6.07 -11.52
C THR A 9 11.39 -4.59 -11.22
N VAL A 10 10.70 -3.70 -11.93
CA VAL A 10 10.81 -2.24 -11.71
C VAL A 10 10.35 -1.82 -10.31
N TRP A 11 9.35 -2.52 -9.76
CA TRP A 11 8.86 -2.29 -8.40
C TRP A 11 9.89 -2.72 -7.33
N ASN A 12 10.50 -3.90 -7.50
CA ASN A 12 11.56 -4.35 -6.60
C ASN A 12 12.82 -3.50 -6.71
N ASP A 13 13.22 -3.10 -7.93
CA ASP A 13 14.36 -2.21 -8.14
C ASP A 13 14.12 -0.86 -7.45
N PHE A 14 12.91 -0.32 -7.53
CA PHE A 14 12.50 0.89 -6.83
C PHE A 14 12.61 0.75 -5.30
N ILE A 15 12.11 -0.36 -4.73
CA ILE A 15 12.22 -0.64 -3.29
C ILE A 15 13.68 -0.84 -2.83
N GLN A 16 14.56 -1.32 -3.70
CA GLN A 16 15.98 -1.52 -3.37
C GLN A 16 16.78 -0.20 -3.44
N GLU A 17 16.46 0.71 -4.38
CA GLU A 17 17.12 2.01 -4.50
C GLU A 17 16.86 2.93 -3.28
N THR A 18 15.68 2.84 -2.66
CA THR A 18 15.31 3.66 -1.47
C THR A 18 16.19 3.40 -0.25
N HIS A 19 16.83 2.22 -0.14
CA HIS A 19 17.65 1.84 1.00
C HIS A 19 19.06 2.50 1.00
N VAL A 20 19.49 3.12 -0.09
CA VAL A 20 20.90 3.54 -0.27
C VAL A 20 21.17 5.00 0.13
N MET A 21 20.17 5.88 0.24
CA MET A 21 20.40 7.34 0.19
C MET A 21 19.93 8.20 1.38
N GLY A 22 19.46 7.63 2.49
CA GLY A 22 19.24 8.39 3.74
C GLY A 22 18.05 9.36 3.76
N GLU A 23 17.34 9.53 2.64
CA GLU A 23 15.98 10.07 2.56
C GLU A 23 15.05 8.92 2.15
N TYR A 24 14.40 8.28 3.13
CA TYR A 24 13.75 6.98 2.93
C TYR A 24 12.39 7.09 2.23
N ARG A 25 11.71 8.24 2.34
CA ARG A 25 10.38 8.44 1.76
C ARG A 25 10.47 8.56 0.25
N CYS A 26 9.73 7.70 -0.44
CA CYS A 26 9.62 7.68 -1.89
C CYS A 26 8.17 7.89 -2.32
N GLU A 27 8.00 8.48 -3.49
CA GLU A 27 6.70 8.83 -4.02
C GLU A 27 6.60 8.36 -5.47
N ARG A 28 5.47 7.74 -5.82
CA ARG A 28 5.21 7.28 -7.19
C ARG A 28 3.82 7.70 -7.63
N LEU A 29 3.73 8.16 -8.88
CA LEU A 29 2.52 8.65 -9.49
C LEU A 29 1.82 7.54 -10.29
N PHE A 30 0.50 7.51 -10.22
CA PHE A 30 -0.41 6.55 -10.86
C PHE A 30 -1.64 7.27 -11.40
N LEU A 31 -2.41 6.57 -12.23
CA LEU A 31 -3.71 7.04 -12.73
C LEU A 31 -3.59 8.45 -13.36
N GLN A 32 -2.77 8.50 -14.43
CA GLN A 32 -2.45 9.73 -15.18
C GLN A 32 -1.87 10.83 -14.29
N GLU A 33 -0.98 10.46 -13.37
CA GLU A 33 -0.28 11.36 -12.46
C GLU A 33 -1.17 12.13 -11.48
N ARG A 34 -2.43 11.71 -11.32
CA ARG A 34 -3.36 12.35 -10.38
C ARG A 34 -3.28 11.78 -8.98
N ILE A 35 -2.78 10.55 -8.85
CA ILE A 35 -2.73 9.84 -7.57
C ILE A 35 -1.29 9.50 -7.25
N LYS A 36 -0.93 9.71 -5.99
CA LYS A 36 0.40 9.49 -5.46
C LYS A 36 0.38 8.42 -4.39
N ILE A 37 1.15 7.36 -4.60
CA ILE A 37 1.50 6.43 -3.52
C ILE A 37 2.79 6.91 -2.88
N ILE A 38 2.71 7.07 -1.58
CA ILE A 38 3.85 7.34 -0.71
C ILE A 38 4.31 6.01 -0.16
N ILE A 39 5.61 5.74 -0.24
CA ILE A 39 6.28 4.66 0.47
C ILE A 39 7.22 5.31 1.47
N ASP A 40 7.09 4.93 2.74
CA ASP A 40 7.86 5.46 3.86
C ASP A 40 8.45 4.29 4.65
N PRO A 41 9.63 3.78 4.21
CA PRO A 41 10.32 2.68 4.84
C PRO A 41 10.60 2.97 6.32
N THR A 42 10.17 2.05 7.19
CA THR A 42 10.39 2.15 8.63
C THR A 42 11.09 0.90 9.12
N GLU A 43 12.13 1.09 9.93
CA GLU A 43 12.81 -0.01 10.59
C GLU A 43 11.90 -0.65 11.66
N PHE A 44 11.67 -1.95 11.52
CA PHE A 44 10.92 -2.77 12.45
C PHE A 44 11.85 -3.83 13.07
N ARG A 45 11.97 -3.80 14.41
CA ARG A 45 12.76 -4.77 15.20
C ARG A 45 14.20 -4.99 14.69
N MET A 46 14.94 -3.90 14.43
CA MET A 46 16.41 -3.90 14.26
C MET A 46 16.98 -4.72 13.09
N ALA A 47 16.16 -5.13 12.13
CA ALA A 47 16.61 -5.85 10.92
C ALA A 47 15.57 -5.92 9.80
N LEU A 48 14.27 -5.79 10.10
CA LEU A 48 13.22 -5.86 9.10
C LEU A 48 12.81 -4.45 8.69
N TRP A 49 12.91 -4.12 7.40
CA TRP A 49 12.38 -2.88 6.86
C TRP A 49 10.96 -3.11 6.35
N ILE A 50 10.04 -2.25 6.78
CA ILE A 50 8.65 -2.25 6.33
C ILE A 50 8.46 -1.07 5.41
N ASN A 51 8.03 -1.32 4.17
CA ASN A 51 7.62 -0.32 3.22
C ASN A 51 6.21 0.16 3.58
N GLY A 52 6.09 0.96 4.64
CA GLY A 52 4.83 1.61 5.01
C GLY A 52 4.31 2.43 3.85
N PHE A 53 3.01 2.47 3.63
CA PHE A 53 2.46 3.20 2.48
C PHE A 53 1.23 4.03 2.81
N GLY A 54 1.01 5.07 2.00
CA GLY A 54 -0.19 5.89 1.99
C GLY A 54 -0.57 6.30 0.57
N VAL A 55 -1.78 6.82 0.40
CA VAL A 55 -2.32 7.26 -0.89
C VAL A 55 -2.81 8.71 -0.74
N SER A 56 -2.41 9.57 -1.65
CA SER A 56 -2.82 10.98 -1.66
C SER A 56 -3.14 11.45 -3.08
N ASP A 57 -4.00 12.45 -3.18
CA ASP A 57 -4.18 13.20 -4.42
C ASP A 57 -2.89 13.99 -4.73
N ALA A 58 -2.36 13.82 -5.94
CA ALA A 58 -1.06 14.38 -6.33
C ALA A 58 -1.11 15.90 -6.59
N ILE A 59 -2.29 16.45 -6.87
CA ILE A 59 -2.48 17.87 -7.22
C ILE A 59 -2.70 18.69 -5.95
N THR A 60 -3.58 18.23 -5.09
CA THR A 60 -4.02 18.92 -3.87
C THR A 60 -3.20 18.54 -2.65
N GLY A 61 -2.54 17.37 -2.67
CA GLY A 61 -1.87 16.80 -1.52
C GLY A 61 -2.82 16.24 -0.46
N ASN A 62 -4.13 16.21 -0.73
CA ASN A 62 -5.11 15.67 0.19
C ASN A 62 -4.87 14.17 0.40
N GLU A 63 -4.86 13.77 1.65
CA GLU A 63 -4.77 12.36 2.03
C GLU A 63 -6.05 11.62 1.65
N ILE A 64 -5.88 10.44 1.04
CA ILE A 64 -6.95 9.50 0.73
C ILE A 64 -6.83 8.31 1.67
N ILE A 65 -5.61 7.80 1.85
CA ILE A 65 -5.25 6.80 2.87
C ILE A 65 -4.00 7.31 3.60
N PRO A 66 -4.03 7.46 4.93
CA PRO A 66 -2.86 7.83 5.70
C PRO A 66 -1.72 6.84 5.55
N VAL A 67 -0.49 7.34 5.69
CA VAL A 67 0.69 6.48 5.70
C VAL A 67 0.59 5.49 6.87
N CYS A 68 0.56 4.21 6.54
CA CYS A 68 0.41 3.11 7.48
C CYS A 68 1.76 2.39 7.66
N TYR A 69 2.52 2.77 8.69
CA TYR A 69 3.89 2.28 8.91
C TYR A 69 4.03 0.78 9.23
N SER A 70 2.97 0.11 9.67
CA SER A 70 2.98 -1.35 9.91
C SER A 70 2.51 -2.17 8.71
N TYR A 71 2.18 -1.53 7.60
CA TYR A 71 1.58 -2.14 6.41
C TYR A 71 2.68 -2.20 5.35
N ASN A 72 3.30 -3.36 5.21
CA ASN A 72 4.33 -3.57 4.21
C ASN A 72 3.69 -3.69 2.83
N LEU A 73 3.95 -2.69 1.98
CA LEU A 73 3.52 -2.71 0.60
C LEU A 73 4.29 -3.80 -0.18
N GLU A 74 3.54 -4.76 -0.74
CA GLU A 74 4.12 -5.86 -1.53
C GLU A 74 3.96 -5.58 -3.02
N HIS A 75 2.78 -5.13 -3.45
CA HIS A 75 2.47 -4.91 -4.85
C HIS A 75 1.46 -3.77 -5.03
N VAL A 76 1.60 -3.06 -6.15
CA VAL A 76 0.61 -2.09 -6.64
C VAL A 76 0.48 -2.30 -8.16
N GLU A 77 -0.76 -2.44 -8.62
CA GLU A 77 -1.11 -2.39 -10.03
C GLU A 77 -2.18 -1.32 -10.26
N GLU A 78 -2.03 -0.53 -11.33
CA GLU A 78 -3.10 0.37 -11.76
C GLU A 78 -4.02 -0.35 -12.75
N THR A 79 -5.31 -0.13 -12.56
CA THR A 79 -6.36 -0.48 -13.52
C THR A 79 -6.91 0.82 -14.12
N GLU A 80 -8.09 0.81 -14.73
CA GLU A 80 -8.65 2.00 -15.40
C GLU A 80 -8.78 3.18 -14.42
N ASP A 81 -9.47 2.99 -13.29
CA ASP A 81 -9.74 4.04 -12.30
C ASP A 81 -9.39 3.62 -10.86
N SER A 82 -8.65 2.52 -10.69
CA SER A 82 -8.38 1.95 -9.37
C SER A 82 -6.96 1.43 -9.20
N LEU A 83 -6.51 1.38 -7.95
CA LEU A 83 -5.25 0.79 -7.53
C LEU A 83 -5.53 -0.54 -6.85
N GLU A 84 -4.98 -1.61 -7.41
CA GLU A 84 -4.95 -2.93 -6.77
C GLU A 84 -3.70 -3.01 -5.90
N ILE A 85 -3.90 -3.12 -4.59
CA ILE A 85 -2.80 -3.08 -3.61
C ILE A 85 -2.77 -4.37 -2.80
N ASP A 86 -1.61 -5.03 -2.84
CA ASP A 86 -1.30 -6.14 -1.95
C ASP A 86 -0.31 -5.69 -0.87
N PHE A 87 -0.59 -6.10 0.35
CA PHE A 87 0.26 -5.77 1.50
C PHE A 87 0.17 -6.81 2.61
N ARG A 88 1.14 -6.75 3.53
CA ARG A 88 1.16 -7.53 4.77
C ARG A 88 1.19 -6.61 5.97
N ILE A 89 0.63 -7.05 7.09
CA ILE A 89 0.62 -6.25 8.33
C ILE A 89 1.52 -6.91 9.36
N TYR A 90 2.45 -6.14 9.93
CA TYR A 90 3.38 -6.60 10.96
C TYR A 90 2.90 -6.25 12.39
N PRO A 91 3.33 -7.01 13.43
CA PRO A 91 4.36 -8.07 13.42
C PRO A 91 3.95 -9.40 12.80
N GLU A 92 2.67 -9.67 12.54
CA GLU A 92 2.19 -10.98 12.13
C GLU A 92 2.82 -11.42 10.80
N GLY A 93 2.79 -10.55 9.77
CA GLY A 93 3.52 -10.70 8.52
C GLY A 93 3.16 -11.90 7.63
N HIS A 94 2.31 -12.83 8.12
CA HIS A 94 1.98 -14.09 7.45
C HIS A 94 0.65 -14.04 6.69
N VAL A 95 -0.19 -13.01 6.91
CA VAL A 95 -1.45 -12.81 6.20
C VAL A 95 -1.27 -11.78 5.10
N TYR A 96 -1.69 -12.14 3.89
CA TYR A 96 -1.78 -11.23 2.76
C TYR A 96 -3.15 -10.54 2.73
N TYR A 97 -3.12 -9.23 2.49
CA TYR A 97 -4.30 -8.39 2.30
C TYR A 97 -4.26 -7.85 0.88
N HIS A 98 -5.43 -7.86 0.24
CA HIS A 98 -5.64 -7.34 -1.10
C HIS A 98 -6.82 -6.36 -1.05
N VAL A 99 -6.63 -5.17 -1.59
CA VAL A 99 -7.67 -4.12 -1.68
C VAL A 99 -7.65 -3.49 -3.07
N SER A 100 -8.84 -3.21 -3.59
CA SER A 100 -9.01 -2.38 -4.78
C SER A 100 -9.46 -0.99 -4.33
N ILE A 101 -8.66 0.05 -4.56
CA ILE A 101 -8.95 1.42 -4.14
C ILE A 101 -9.36 2.22 -5.35
N ASN A 102 -10.56 2.81 -5.33
CA ASN A 102 -10.92 3.89 -6.24
C ASN A 102 -10.68 5.22 -5.51
N PRO A 103 -9.57 5.91 -5.81
CA PRO A 103 -9.16 7.10 -5.09
C PRO A 103 -10.01 8.33 -5.44
N PHE A 104 -10.67 8.34 -6.59
CA PHE A 104 -11.50 9.46 -7.03
C PHE A 104 -12.84 9.49 -6.28
N ASP A 105 -13.43 8.31 -6.07
CA ASP A 105 -14.66 8.14 -5.31
C ASP A 105 -14.43 8.00 -3.80
N LYS A 106 -13.15 7.96 -3.37
CA LYS A 106 -12.74 7.74 -1.97
C LYS A 106 -13.35 6.47 -1.36
N ILE A 107 -13.33 5.40 -2.14
CA ILE A 107 -13.81 4.08 -1.72
C ILE A 107 -12.74 3.02 -1.94
N PHE A 108 -12.86 1.93 -1.19
CA PHE A 108 -12.08 0.73 -1.46
C PHE A 108 -12.95 -0.53 -1.30
N THR A 109 -12.60 -1.56 -2.05
CA THR A 109 -13.20 -2.88 -1.97
C THR A 109 -12.27 -3.81 -1.22
N TYR A 110 -12.78 -4.48 -0.20
CA TYR A 110 -12.08 -5.53 0.53
C TYR A 110 -13.01 -6.73 0.71
N LYS A 111 -12.55 -7.91 0.28
CA LYS A 111 -13.34 -9.17 0.33
C LYS A 111 -14.75 -9.02 -0.30
N GLY A 112 -14.84 -8.27 -1.40
CA GLY A 112 -16.09 -8.06 -2.14
C GLY A 112 -17.05 -7.04 -1.53
N LEU A 113 -16.67 -6.36 -0.44
CA LEU A 113 -17.46 -5.31 0.20
C LEU A 113 -16.80 -3.94 -0.02
N VAL A 114 -17.64 -2.93 -0.24
CA VAL A 114 -17.20 -1.54 -0.51
C VAL A 114 -17.26 -0.71 0.77
N TYR A 115 -16.21 0.07 1.01
CA TYR A 115 -16.03 0.89 2.21
C TYR A 115 -15.50 2.28 1.82
N SER A 116 -15.69 3.28 2.69
CA SER A 116 -15.03 4.59 2.58
C SER A 116 -13.53 4.46 2.87
N THR A 117 -12.67 5.19 2.15
CA THR A 117 -11.23 5.25 2.47
C THR A 117 -10.95 5.85 3.86
N ASP A 118 -11.87 6.66 4.40
CA ASP A 118 -11.77 7.17 5.76
C ASP A 118 -11.82 6.03 6.81
N ASP A 119 -12.45 4.91 6.48
CA ASP A 119 -12.59 3.73 7.34
C ASP A 119 -11.50 2.67 7.10
N PHE A 120 -10.56 2.93 6.18
CA PHE A 120 -9.59 1.94 5.71
C PHE A 120 -8.90 1.19 6.84
N ARG A 121 -8.29 1.91 7.77
CA ARG A 121 -7.58 1.32 8.91
C ARG A 121 -8.52 0.53 9.82
N ASN A 122 -9.72 1.05 10.09
CA ASN A 122 -10.66 0.42 11.00
C ASN A 122 -11.13 -0.94 10.45
N VAL A 123 -11.48 -1.00 9.17
CA VAL A 123 -11.92 -2.22 8.49
C VAL A 123 -10.80 -3.26 8.44
N ILE A 124 -9.60 -2.85 8.02
CA ILE A 124 -8.47 -3.78 7.88
C ILE A 124 -7.98 -4.31 9.23
N GLU A 125 -7.87 -3.47 10.27
CA GLU A 125 -7.48 -3.92 11.60
C GLU A 125 -8.54 -4.81 12.27
N ALA A 126 -9.83 -4.56 12.02
CA ALA A 126 -10.89 -5.46 12.48
C ALA A 126 -10.76 -6.85 11.83
N ALA A 127 -10.47 -6.90 10.52
CA ALA A 127 -10.22 -8.15 9.81
C ALA A 127 -8.96 -8.88 10.32
N ARG A 128 -7.90 -8.14 10.63
CA ARG A 128 -6.68 -8.68 11.24
C ARG A 128 -6.96 -9.35 12.58
N LYS A 129 -7.67 -8.69 13.49
CA LYS A 129 -8.02 -9.24 14.82
C LYS A 129 -8.83 -10.52 14.73
N ASN A 130 -9.79 -10.57 13.80
CA ASN A 130 -10.61 -11.76 13.55
C ASN A 130 -9.79 -12.93 12.99
N SER A 131 -8.70 -12.64 12.26
CA SER A 131 -7.80 -13.65 11.71
C SER A 131 -6.89 -14.23 12.80
N SER A 132 -6.39 -13.39 13.71
CA SER A 132 -5.56 -13.82 14.85
C SER A 132 -6.32 -14.59 15.94
N ALA A 133 -7.64 -14.43 16.05
CA ALA A 133 -8.46 -15.10 17.07
C ALA A 133 -8.79 -16.57 16.74
N ASN A 134 -8.54 -17.02 15.51
CA ASN A 134 -8.83 -18.38 15.04
C ASN A 134 -7.56 -19.27 14.93
N THR A 135 -6.45 -18.86 15.55
CA THR A 135 -5.18 -19.62 15.61
C THR A 135 -4.85 -19.97 17.06
#